data_AF-A0A7G2CKR6-F1
#
_entry.id   AF-A0A7G2CKR6-F1
#
_cell.length_a   1.000
_cell.length_b   1.000
_cell.length_c   1.000
_cell.angle_alpha   90.00
_cell.angle_beta   90.00
_cell.angle_gamma   90.00
#
_symmetry.space_group_name_H-M   'P 1'
#
loop_
_entity.id
_entity.type
_entity.pdbx_description
1 polymer ?
#
loop_
_entity_poly.entity_id
_entity_poly.type
_entity_poly.pdbx_seq_one_letter_code
_entity_poly.pdbx_strand_id
1 'polypeptide(L)'
;MSTLSYEQLYQQILGELNELQQEDVAIGSQRLPETIKEKNTFYTQFFLALYVKYLTISRKLVVIYDTQLQPQKLGEVRMLLDSCLGRMLELKEALVKNSGDYILLDNVMLDLKLSPESLEPPVPSYILEDRKEEIQRQRNYIASLQEHYAESDPECLLSVAKKMLKTWRKDPTKLPPTDSATAPAAEGSAEERPCRLWRQ
;
A
#
# COMPACT_ATOMS: atom_id res chain seq x y z
N MET A 1 2.61 7.90 29.54
CA MET A 1 3.89 7.20 29.30
C MET A 1 4.99 8.27 29.30
N SER A 2 6.00 8.14 30.16
CA SER A 2 7.07 9.13 30.33
C SER A 2 8.10 9.07 29.19
N THR A 3 8.85 10.15 29.00
CA THR A 3 9.93 10.24 28.00
C THR A 3 10.97 9.11 28.09
N LEU A 4 11.31 8.70 29.31
CA LEU A 4 12.23 7.59 29.60
C LEU A 4 11.76 6.26 28.98
N SER A 5 10.45 6.00 28.98
CA SER A 5 9.89 4.76 28.44
C SER A 5 10.03 4.70 26.91
N TYR A 6 9.97 5.85 26.22
CA TYR A 6 10.13 5.91 24.76
C TYR A 6 11.58 5.77 24.33
N GLU A 7 12.52 6.36 25.08
CA GLU A 7 13.94 6.19 24.81
C GLU A 7 14.37 4.73 24.99
N GLN A 8 13.87 4.05 26.02
CA GLN A 8 14.10 2.61 26.21
C GLN A 8 13.55 1.78 25.05
N LEU A 9 12.33 2.09 24.60
CA LEU A 9 11.71 1.41 23.46
C LEU A 9 12.48 1.65 22.16
N TYR A 10 12.99 2.86 21.94
CA TYR A 10 13.86 3.16 20.80
C TYR A 10 15.17 2.36 20.83
N GLN A 11 15.84 2.30 21.98
CA GLN A 11 17.07 1.51 22.12
C GLN A 11 16.81 0.02 21.90
N GLN A 12 15.68 -0.50 22.38
CA GLN A 12 15.26 -1.87 22.11
C GLN A 12 15.09 -2.13 20.60
N ILE A 13 14.39 -1.24 19.89
CA ILE A 13 14.21 -1.38 18.44
C ILE A 13 15.55 -1.35 17.71
N LEU A 14 16.48 -0.46 18.09
CA LEU A 14 17.81 -0.41 17.47
C LEU A 14 18.57 -1.73 17.66
N GLY A 15 18.44 -2.35 18.84
CA GLY A 15 18.98 -3.70 19.08
C GLY A 15 18.34 -4.77 18.19
N GLU A 16 17.00 -4.83 18.18
CA GLU A 16 16.23 -5.77 17.34
C GLU A 16 16.58 -5.60 15.84
N LEU A 17 16.73 -4.37 15.37
CA LEU A 17 17.06 -4.06 13.99
C LEU A 17 18.49 -4.46 13.63
N ASN A 18 19.45 -4.26 14.54
CA ASN A 18 20.83 -4.67 14.32
C ASN A 18 20.95 -6.21 14.24
N GLU A 19 20.24 -6.93 15.10
CA GLU A 19 20.15 -8.40 15.02
C GLU A 19 19.52 -8.86 13.70
N LEU A 20 18.41 -8.23 13.30
CA LEU A 20 17.75 -8.52 12.03
C LEU A 20 18.66 -8.26 10.83
N GLN A 21 19.42 -7.18 10.85
CA GLN A 21 20.35 -6.84 9.77
C GLN A 21 21.50 -7.84 9.67
N GLN A 22 22.02 -8.34 10.80
CA GLN A 22 23.01 -9.42 10.81
C GLN A 22 22.43 -10.71 10.20
N GLU A 23 21.19 -11.05 10.55
CA GLU A 23 20.47 -12.18 9.98
C GLU A 23 20.28 -12.04 8.47
N ASP A 24 19.86 -10.86 8.00
CA ASP A 24 19.67 -10.55 6.57
C ASP A 24 20.98 -10.68 5.78
N VAL A 25 22.09 -10.15 6.31
CA VAL A 25 23.42 -10.29 5.70
C VAL A 25 23.86 -11.76 5.67
N ALA A 26 23.60 -12.51 6.74
CA ALA A 26 23.94 -13.94 6.81
C ALA A 26 23.16 -14.76 5.78
N ILE A 27 21.86 -14.51 5.64
CA ILE A 27 20.99 -15.17 4.66
C ILE A 27 21.40 -14.77 3.23
N GLY A 28 21.64 -13.48 2.99
CA GLY A 28 22.06 -12.98 1.68
C GLY A 28 23.44 -13.50 1.22
N SER A 29 24.28 -13.92 2.17
CA SER A 29 25.60 -14.50 1.87
C SER A 29 25.56 -16.01 1.59
N GLN A 30 24.45 -16.69 1.88
CA GLN A 30 24.33 -18.13 1.64
C GLN A 30 24.27 -18.43 0.13
N ARG A 31 24.86 -19.57 -0.26
CA ARG A 31 24.75 -20.04 -1.64
C ARG A 31 23.34 -20.53 -1.89
N LEU A 32 22.71 -19.96 -2.92
CA LEU A 32 21.39 -20.39 -3.36
C LEU A 32 21.49 -21.81 -3.97
N PRO A 33 20.59 -22.73 -3.60
CA PRO A 33 20.47 -24.03 -4.25
C PRO A 33 20.26 -23.87 -5.77
N GLU A 34 20.68 -24.85 -6.58
CA GLU A 34 20.55 -24.74 -8.05
C GLU A 34 19.13 -25.01 -8.53
N THR A 35 18.41 -25.91 -7.84
CA THR A 35 17.06 -26.36 -8.21
C THR A 35 16.00 -25.28 -7.96
N ILE A 36 15.08 -25.08 -8.90
CA ILE A 36 13.98 -24.10 -8.80
C ILE A 36 13.14 -24.32 -7.53
N LYS A 37 12.82 -25.59 -7.20
CA LYS A 37 12.01 -25.93 -6.01
C LYS A 37 12.72 -25.55 -4.71
N GLU A 38 14.00 -25.87 -4.60
CA GLU A 38 14.82 -25.59 -3.41
C GLU A 38 15.05 -24.09 -3.23
N LYS A 39 15.23 -23.35 -4.33
CA LYS A 39 15.24 -21.88 -4.32
C LYS A 39 13.93 -21.34 -3.76
N ASN A 40 12.79 -21.80 -4.27
CA ASN A 40 11.48 -21.33 -3.81
C ASN A 40 11.28 -21.63 -2.32
N THR A 41 11.64 -22.83 -1.84
CA THR A 41 11.59 -23.15 -0.40
C THR A 41 12.50 -22.25 0.43
N PHE A 42 13.68 -21.91 -0.08
CA PHE A 42 14.59 -20.97 0.60
C PHE A 42 13.98 -19.57 0.71
N TYR A 43 13.42 -19.02 -0.36
CA TYR A 43 12.75 -17.71 -0.32
C TYR A 43 11.54 -17.71 0.62
N THR A 44 10.65 -18.70 0.49
CA THR A 44 9.45 -18.80 1.33
C THR A 44 9.75 -19.04 2.80
N GLN A 45 10.87 -19.69 3.15
CA GLN A 45 11.25 -19.90 4.54
C GLN A 45 12.00 -18.69 5.12
N PHE A 46 13.04 -18.21 4.44
CA PHE A 46 13.95 -17.22 5.01
C PHE A 46 13.56 -15.78 4.65
N PHE A 47 13.32 -15.48 3.36
CA PHE A 47 13.00 -14.12 2.92
C PHE A 47 11.62 -13.68 3.41
N LEU A 48 10.67 -14.62 3.51
CA LEU A 48 9.35 -14.34 4.06
C LEU A 48 9.43 -13.99 5.55
N ALA A 49 10.21 -14.74 6.32
CA ALA A 49 10.45 -14.42 7.73
C ALA A 49 11.12 -13.05 7.89
N LEU A 50 12.14 -12.74 7.09
CA LEU A 50 12.77 -11.41 7.08
C LEU A 50 11.77 -10.30 6.76
N TYR A 51 10.95 -10.47 5.71
CA TYR A 51 9.92 -9.51 5.33
C TYR A 51 8.99 -9.17 6.50
N VAL A 52 8.50 -10.19 7.20
CA VAL A 52 7.59 -10.03 8.34
C VAL A 52 8.29 -9.39 9.55
N LYS A 53 9.55 -9.74 9.80
CA LYS A 53 10.35 -9.11 10.87
C LYS A 53 10.58 -7.63 10.60
N TYR A 54 10.96 -7.26 9.38
CA TYR A 54 11.08 -5.86 8.97
C TYR A 54 9.76 -5.11 9.08
N LEU A 55 8.65 -5.71 8.65
CA LEU A 55 7.32 -5.14 8.80
C LEU A 55 6.98 -4.84 10.26
N THR A 56 7.28 -5.78 11.15
CA THR A 56 7.05 -5.63 12.60
C THR A 56 7.87 -4.47 13.18
N ILE A 57 9.15 -4.36 12.81
CA ILE A 57 10.02 -3.26 13.25
C ILE A 57 9.55 -1.91 12.69
N SER A 58 9.19 -1.86 11.41
CA SER A 58 8.65 -0.65 10.77
C SER A 58 7.40 -0.14 11.49
N ARG A 59 6.50 -1.03 11.93
CA ARG A 59 5.32 -0.62 12.72
C ARG A 59 5.72 0.03 14.04
N LYS A 60 6.66 -0.57 14.77
CA LYS A 60 7.18 0.01 16.02
C LYS A 60 7.86 1.35 15.78
N LEU A 61 8.63 1.49 14.69
CA LEU A 61 9.30 2.73 14.32
C LEU A 61 8.32 3.86 13.96
N VAL A 62 7.20 3.56 13.30
CA VAL A 62 6.15 4.57 13.05
C VAL A 62 5.58 5.11 14.36
N VAL A 63 5.29 4.23 15.33
CA VAL A 63 4.82 4.66 16.65
C VAL A 63 5.86 5.55 17.34
N ILE A 64 7.15 5.20 17.26
CA ILE A 64 8.21 6.07 17.78
C ILE A 64 8.20 7.41 17.06
N TYR A 65 8.19 7.42 15.74
CA TYR A 65 8.21 8.64 14.93
C TYR A 65 7.12 9.61 15.37
N ASP A 66 5.87 9.15 15.51
CA ASP A 66 4.74 9.98 15.92
C ASP A 66 4.86 10.49 17.37
N THR A 67 5.62 9.81 18.23
CA THR A 67 5.84 10.22 19.63
C THR A 67 7.07 11.13 19.83
N GLN A 68 7.99 11.19 18.86
CA GLN A 68 9.21 11.99 18.97
C GLN A 68 8.93 13.48 18.72
N LEU A 69 9.24 14.31 19.71
CA LEU A 69 9.06 15.77 19.62
C LEU A 69 10.36 16.51 19.25
N GLN A 70 11.52 15.87 19.44
CA GLN A 70 12.81 16.50 19.18
C GLN A 70 13.16 16.40 17.68
N PRO A 71 13.34 17.53 16.96
CA PRO A 71 13.50 17.52 15.51
C PRO A 71 14.77 16.79 15.04
N GLN A 72 15.85 16.85 15.84
CA GLN A 72 17.11 16.15 15.53
C GLN A 72 16.90 14.62 15.52
N LYS A 73 16.33 14.08 16.61
CA LYS A 73 16.01 12.65 16.71
C LYS A 73 14.96 12.21 15.70
N LEU A 74 14.01 13.08 15.37
CA LEU A 74 12.97 12.80 14.39
C LEU A 74 13.56 12.55 12.99
N GLY A 75 14.58 13.32 12.60
CA GLY A 75 15.30 13.10 11.33
C GLY A 75 16.01 11.75 11.27
N GLU A 76 16.65 11.33 12.36
CA GLU A 76 17.31 10.02 12.45
C GLU A 76 16.30 8.87 12.37
N VAL A 77 15.21 8.94 13.14
CA VAL A 77 14.15 7.94 13.12
C VAL A 77 13.51 7.84 11.74
N ARG A 78 13.31 8.98 11.05
CA ARG A 78 12.80 9.01 9.68
C ARG A 78 13.72 8.27 8.71
N MET A 79 15.01 8.59 8.70
CA MET A 79 15.98 7.91 7.83
C MET A 79 16.01 6.40 8.09
N LEU A 80 15.96 6.01 9.36
CA LEU A 80 15.94 4.60 9.76
C LEU A 80 14.67 3.89 9.26
N LEU A 81 13.51 4.52 9.44
CA LEU A 81 12.23 4.01 9.00
C LEU A 81 12.16 3.89 7.47
N ASP A 82 12.63 4.90 6.73
CA ASP A 82 12.72 4.88 5.26
C ASP A 82 13.62 3.72 4.80
N SER A 83 14.76 3.51 5.45
CA SER A 83 15.66 2.38 5.15
C SER A 83 15.01 1.02 5.41
N CYS A 84 14.31 0.86 6.54
CA CYS A 84 13.58 -0.38 6.87
C CYS A 84 12.46 -0.66 5.86
N LEU A 85 11.68 0.37 5.50
CA LEU A 85 10.59 0.24 4.53
C LEU A 85 11.13 -0.08 3.13
N GLY A 86 12.23 0.55 2.72
CA GLY A 86 12.92 0.25 1.47
C GLY A 86 13.34 -1.21 1.41
N ARG A 87 14.04 -1.70 2.44
CA ARG A 87 14.46 -3.10 2.51
C ARG A 87 13.29 -4.08 2.53
N MET A 88 12.23 -3.77 3.26
CA MET A 88 11.00 -4.56 3.29
C MET A 88 10.38 -4.72 1.89
N LEU A 89 10.34 -3.64 1.10
CA LEU A 89 9.82 -3.68 -0.27
C LEU A 89 10.71 -4.47 -1.22
N GLU A 90 12.03 -4.37 -1.09
CA GLU A 90 12.97 -5.20 -1.85
C GLU A 90 12.78 -6.69 -1.57
N LEU A 91 12.59 -7.06 -0.29
CA LEU A 91 12.33 -8.44 0.11
C LEU A 91 11.01 -8.95 -0.49
N LYS A 92 9.95 -8.12 -0.46
CA LYS A 92 8.67 -8.44 -1.09
C LYS A 92 8.84 -8.67 -2.59
N GLU A 93 9.57 -7.80 -3.27
CA GLU A 93 9.83 -7.94 -4.71
C GLU A 93 10.64 -9.21 -5.03
N ALA A 94 11.66 -9.52 -4.24
CA ALA A 94 12.44 -10.74 -4.37
C ALA A 94 11.59 -12.00 -4.16
N LEU A 95 10.66 -11.96 -3.19
CA LEU A 95 9.71 -13.04 -2.93
C LEU A 95 8.77 -13.26 -4.11
N VAL A 96 8.13 -12.21 -4.62
CA VAL A 96 7.20 -12.31 -5.76
C VAL A 96 7.92 -12.86 -7.00
N LYS A 97 9.13 -12.39 -7.28
CA LYS A 97 9.93 -12.85 -8.42
C LYS A 97 10.26 -14.35 -8.39
N ASN A 98 10.51 -14.92 -7.21
CA ASN A 98 10.99 -16.29 -7.08
C ASN A 98 9.91 -17.30 -6.68
N SER A 99 8.88 -16.85 -5.97
CA SER A 99 7.82 -17.70 -5.40
C SER A 99 6.46 -17.48 -6.05
N GLY A 100 6.30 -16.44 -6.88
CA GLY A 100 5.05 -16.04 -7.51
C GLY A 100 4.22 -15.09 -6.65
N ASP A 101 3.06 -14.68 -7.16
CA ASP A 101 2.21 -13.64 -6.54
C ASP A 101 1.54 -14.10 -5.23
N TYR A 102 1.36 -15.41 -5.05
CA TYR A 102 0.66 -16.01 -3.91
C TYR A 102 1.63 -16.81 -3.05
N ILE A 103 1.94 -16.29 -1.87
CA ILE A 103 2.87 -16.90 -0.93
C ILE A 103 2.11 -17.34 0.32
N LEU A 104 2.29 -18.59 0.73
CA LEU A 104 1.71 -19.12 1.95
C LEU A 104 2.45 -18.55 3.17
N LEU A 105 1.77 -17.69 3.91
CA LEU A 105 2.35 -16.97 5.03
C LEU A 105 2.07 -17.63 6.40
N ASP A 106 1.08 -18.52 6.47
CA ASP A 106 0.56 -19.09 7.73
C ASP A 106 1.66 -19.69 8.62
N ASN A 107 2.62 -20.41 8.03
CA ASN A 107 3.72 -21.03 8.77
C ASN A 107 4.59 -19.98 9.49
N VAL A 108 4.96 -18.91 8.78
CA VAL A 108 5.77 -17.81 9.34
C VAL A 108 4.98 -17.03 10.38
N MET A 109 3.68 -16.84 10.17
CA MET A 109 2.80 -16.20 11.17
C MET A 109 2.71 -17.01 12.46
N LEU A 110 2.60 -18.34 12.37
CA LEU A 110 2.58 -19.23 13.52
C LEU A 110 3.92 -19.19 14.27
N ASP A 111 5.04 -19.26 13.54
CA ASP A 111 6.39 -19.23 14.13
C ASP A 111 6.65 -17.92 14.87
N LEU A 112 6.23 -16.78 14.30
CA LEU A 112 6.41 -15.46 14.90
C LEU A 112 5.27 -15.05 15.85
N LYS A 113 4.25 -15.92 16.04
CA LYS A 113 3.07 -15.68 16.88
C LYS A 113 2.35 -14.36 16.56
N LEU A 114 2.17 -14.06 15.28
CA LEU A 114 1.61 -12.80 14.81
C LEU A 114 0.11 -12.91 14.52
N SER A 115 -0.61 -11.84 14.82
CA SER A 115 -2.02 -11.66 14.42
C SER A 115 -2.09 -11.19 12.96
N PRO A 116 -3.08 -11.60 12.16
CA PRO A 116 -3.25 -11.11 10.79
C PRO A 116 -3.34 -9.57 10.71
N GLU A 117 -3.89 -8.90 11.73
CA GLU A 117 -3.94 -7.42 11.79
C GLU A 117 -2.55 -6.77 11.85
N SER A 118 -1.56 -7.49 12.40
CA SER A 118 -0.19 -7.00 12.49
C SER A 118 0.58 -7.06 11.17
N LEU A 119 0.04 -7.76 10.16
CA LEU A 119 0.65 -7.90 8.83
C LEU A 119 0.31 -6.74 7.88
N GLU A 120 -0.60 -5.85 8.27
CA GLU A 120 -0.85 -4.67 7.46
C GLU A 120 0.42 -3.80 7.41
N PRO A 121 0.94 -3.45 6.21
CA PRO A 121 2.12 -2.61 6.10
C PRO A 121 1.81 -1.21 6.63
N PRO A 122 2.59 -0.68 7.58
CA PRO A 122 2.33 0.64 8.13
C PRO A 122 2.63 1.72 7.09
N VAL A 123 1.76 2.72 7.00
CA VAL A 123 2.00 3.93 6.20
C VAL A 123 2.37 5.05 7.16
N PRO A 124 3.62 5.52 7.17
CA PRO A 124 4.03 6.63 8.03
C PRO A 124 3.27 7.93 7.74
N SER A 125 2.96 8.68 8.79
CA SER A 125 2.26 9.96 8.77
C SER A 125 2.96 11.02 7.90
N TYR A 126 4.29 11.12 8.03
CA TYR A 126 5.09 12.12 7.29
C TYR A 126 4.96 12.03 5.77
N ILE A 127 4.70 10.83 5.22
CA ILE A 127 4.52 10.64 3.77
C ILE A 127 3.32 11.45 3.24
N LEU A 128 2.29 11.63 4.07
CA LEU A 128 1.12 12.45 3.76
C LEU A 128 1.37 13.92 4.06
N GLU A 129 2.07 14.22 5.15
CA GLU A 129 2.37 15.58 5.58
C GLU A 129 3.28 16.29 4.58
N ASP A 130 4.36 15.64 4.13
CA ASP A 130 5.29 16.18 3.14
C ASP A 130 4.59 16.52 1.81
N ARG A 131 3.62 15.70 1.41
CA ARG A 131 2.86 15.85 0.15
C ARG A 131 1.56 16.62 0.31
N LYS A 132 1.27 17.15 1.50
CA LYS A 132 -0.03 17.77 1.82
C LYS A 132 -0.39 18.89 0.85
N GLU A 133 0.57 19.75 0.51
CA GLU A 133 0.34 20.86 -0.43
C GLU A 133 0.08 20.39 -1.86
N GLU A 134 0.84 19.39 -2.32
CA GLU A 134 0.65 18.80 -3.64
C GLU A 134 -0.72 18.10 -3.74
N ILE A 135 -1.07 17.30 -2.74
CA ILE A 135 -2.37 16.64 -2.63
C ILE A 135 -3.49 17.68 -2.62
N GLN A 136 -3.32 18.78 -1.87
CA GLN A 136 -4.32 19.84 -1.83
C GLN A 136 -4.46 20.55 -3.18
N ARG A 137 -3.34 20.82 -3.87
CA ARG A 137 -3.34 21.41 -5.22
C ARG A 137 -4.07 20.51 -6.22
N GLN A 138 -3.76 19.21 -6.21
CA GLN A 138 -4.43 18.23 -7.06
C GLN A 138 -5.93 18.14 -6.76
N ARG A 139 -6.32 18.13 -5.48
CA ARG A 139 -7.74 18.15 -5.07
C ARG A 139 -8.47 19.40 -5.56
N ASN A 140 -7.87 20.58 -5.42
CA ASN A 140 -8.45 21.82 -5.91
C ASN A 140 -8.59 21.81 -7.45
N TYR A 141 -7.59 21.28 -8.15
CA TYR A 141 -7.65 21.14 -9.61
C TYR A 141 -8.77 20.20 -10.04
N ILE A 142 -8.87 19.01 -9.44
CA ILE A 142 -9.96 18.06 -9.70
C ILE A 142 -11.32 18.70 -9.41
N ALA A 143 -11.45 19.45 -8.32
CA ALA A 143 -12.69 20.15 -7.98
C ALA A 143 -13.07 21.18 -9.05
N SER A 144 -12.11 21.98 -9.53
CA SER A 144 -12.34 22.96 -10.59
C SER A 144 -12.77 22.31 -11.92
N LEU A 145 -12.16 21.18 -12.29
CA LEU A 145 -12.61 20.40 -13.45
C LEU A 145 -14.03 19.88 -13.25
N GLN A 146 -14.34 19.33 -12.09
CA GLN A 146 -15.69 18.83 -11.77
C GLN A 146 -16.77 19.92 -11.79
N GLU A 147 -16.42 21.16 -11.53
CA GLU A 147 -17.30 22.33 -11.64
C GLU A 147 -17.48 22.73 -13.11
N HIS A 148 -16.38 22.90 -13.84
CA HIS A 148 -16.40 23.22 -15.27
C HIS A 148 -17.22 22.22 -16.09
N TYR A 149 -17.05 20.91 -15.86
CA TYR A 149 -17.84 19.88 -16.56
C TYR A 149 -19.30 19.81 -16.09
N ALA A 150 -19.61 20.23 -14.86
CA ALA A 150 -21.01 20.32 -14.42
C ALA A 150 -21.77 21.46 -15.11
N GLU A 151 -21.06 22.52 -15.50
CA GLU A 151 -21.62 23.67 -16.23
C GLU A 151 -21.67 23.45 -17.73
N SER A 152 -20.61 22.86 -18.31
CA SER A 152 -20.46 22.74 -19.77
C SER A 152 -21.28 21.61 -20.39
N ASP A 153 -21.57 20.54 -19.64
CA ASP A 153 -22.31 19.38 -20.14
C ASP A 153 -23.18 18.73 -19.02
N PRO A 154 -24.49 19.01 -18.98
CA PRO A 154 -25.40 18.49 -17.96
C PRO A 154 -25.74 17.00 -18.13
N GLU A 155 -25.31 16.36 -19.23
CA GLU A 155 -25.41 14.93 -19.49
C GLU A 155 -24.08 14.19 -19.30
N CYS A 156 -22.98 14.92 -19.05
CA CYS A 156 -21.68 14.31 -18.72
C CYS A 156 -21.82 13.30 -17.58
N LEU A 157 -21.11 12.17 -17.69
CA LEU A 157 -21.12 11.08 -16.70
C LEU A 157 -20.92 11.55 -15.25
N LEU A 158 -20.13 12.61 -15.03
CA LEU A 158 -19.90 13.21 -13.72
C LEU A 158 -21.16 13.88 -13.13
N SER A 159 -21.93 14.59 -13.95
CA SER A 159 -23.14 15.29 -13.52
C SER A 159 -24.29 14.29 -13.27
N VAL A 160 -24.39 13.24 -14.11
CA VAL A 160 -25.30 12.10 -13.91
C VAL A 160 -24.95 11.35 -12.62
N ALA A 161 -23.68 11.00 -12.40
CA ALA A 161 -23.22 10.32 -11.19
C ALA A 161 -23.47 11.16 -9.91
N LYS A 162 -23.25 12.48 -9.95
CA LYS A 162 -23.57 13.39 -8.83
C LYS A 162 -25.07 13.41 -8.51
N LYS A 163 -25.94 13.51 -9.54
CA LYS A 163 -27.40 13.43 -9.36
C LYS A 163 -27.80 12.09 -8.75
N MET A 164 -27.25 10.99 -9.27
CA MET A 164 -27.51 9.64 -8.76
C MET A 164 -27.07 9.45 -7.31
N LEU A 165 -25.87 9.90 -6.93
CA LEU A 165 -25.39 9.83 -5.54
C LEU A 165 -26.30 10.62 -4.59
N LYS A 166 -26.81 11.78 -5.03
CA LYS A 166 -27.74 12.60 -4.25
C LYS A 166 -29.10 11.91 -4.09
N THR A 167 -29.56 11.17 -5.09
CA THR A 167 -30.79 10.37 -5.04
C THR A 167 -30.62 9.14 -4.14
N TRP A 168 -29.51 8.42 -4.28
CA TRP A 168 -29.18 7.25 -3.45
C TRP A 168 -29.01 7.61 -1.97
N ARG A 169 -28.37 8.75 -1.67
CA ARG A 169 -28.24 9.26 -0.29
C ARG A 169 -29.60 9.57 0.35
N LYS A 170 -30.63 9.89 -0.44
CA LYS A 170 -32.00 10.12 0.05
C LYS A 170 -32.76 8.80 0.21
N ASP A 171 -32.67 7.92 -0.79
CA ASP A 171 -33.36 6.63 -0.82
C ASP A 171 -32.39 5.51 -1.26
N PRO A 172 -31.78 4.76 -0.33
CA PRO A 172 -30.77 3.75 -0.64
C PRO A 172 -31.31 2.53 -1.40
N THR A 173 -32.63 2.33 -1.41
CA THR A 173 -33.33 1.27 -2.15
C THR A 173 -33.51 1.58 -3.65
N LYS A 174 -33.28 2.82 -4.07
CA LYS A 174 -33.28 3.18 -5.49
C LYS A 174 -31.89 2.86 -6.06
N LEU A 175 -31.73 1.63 -6.54
CA LEU A 175 -30.54 1.25 -7.31
C LEU A 175 -30.48 2.04 -8.64
N PRO A 176 -29.28 2.31 -9.17
CA PRO A 176 -29.15 2.87 -10.50
C PRO A 176 -29.84 1.92 -11.50
N PRO A 177 -30.55 2.45 -12.52
CA PRO A 177 -30.99 1.61 -13.62
C PRO A 177 -29.74 0.97 -14.22
N THR A 178 -29.67 -0.36 -14.22
CA THR A 178 -28.74 -1.07 -15.09
C THR A 178 -29.17 -0.73 -16.51
N ASP A 179 -28.23 -0.35 -17.38
CA ASP A 179 -28.47 -0.02 -18.80
C ASP A 179 -28.99 -1.22 -19.64
N SER A 180 -29.65 -2.20 -19.01
CA SER A 180 -30.32 -3.32 -19.64
C SER A 180 -31.78 -3.04 -20.02
N ALA A 181 -32.33 -1.84 -19.74
CA ALA A 181 -33.77 -1.60 -19.91
C ALA A 181 -34.17 -0.59 -21.01
N THR A 182 -33.25 0.18 -21.60
CA THR A 182 -33.63 1.08 -22.72
C THR A 182 -32.47 1.31 -23.68
N ALA A 183 -32.16 0.33 -24.52
CA ALA A 183 -31.65 0.63 -25.84
C ALA A 183 -32.86 1.10 -26.68
N PRO A 184 -32.99 2.39 -27.04
CA PRO A 184 -33.92 2.74 -28.09
C PRO A 184 -33.45 2.05 -29.37
N ALA A 185 -34.37 1.37 -30.05
CA ALA A 185 -34.16 0.85 -31.38
C ALA A 185 -33.73 2.00 -32.32
N ALA A 186 -32.42 2.15 -32.52
CA ALA A 186 -31.86 2.97 -33.58
C ALA A 186 -31.69 2.07 -34.80
N GLU A 187 -32.75 1.97 -35.60
CA GLU A 187 -32.61 1.68 -37.02
C GLU A 187 -31.85 2.84 -37.67
N GLY A 188 -30.65 2.61 -38.18
CA GLY A 188 -29.94 3.59 -39.00
C GLY A 188 -28.42 3.48 -39.02
N SER A 189 -27.90 2.77 -40.02
CA SER A 189 -26.53 2.83 -40.56
C SER A 189 -25.38 2.39 -39.64
N ALA A 190 -24.97 1.13 -39.82
CA ALA A 190 -23.68 0.62 -39.39
C ALA A 190 -22.55 1.36 -40.12
N GLU A 191 -21.80 2.19 -39.40
CA GLU A 191 -20.45 2.60 -39.79
C GLU A 191 -19.49 2.19 -38.66
N GLU A 192 -18.88 1.03 -38.85
CA GLU A 192 -17.93 0.40 -37.94
C GLU A 192 -16.72 1.31 -37.72
N ARG A 193 -16.53 1.80 -36.48
CA ARG A 193 -15.20 2.26 -36.03
C ARG A 193 -14.65 1.23 -35.04
N PRO A 194 -13.58 0.49 -35.39
CA PRO A 194 -13.05 -0.53 -34.52
C PRO A 194 -12.22 0.10 -33.40
N CYS A 195 -12.68 -0.03 -32.15
CA CYS A 195 -11.85 0.11 -30.96
C CYS A 195 -10.83 -1.04 -30.91
N ARG A 196 -9.73 -0.91 -31.67
CA ARG A 196 -8.46 -1.58 -31.35
C ARG A 196 -7.66 -0.60 -30.51
N LEU A 197 -7.39 -0.98 -29.26
CA LEU A 197 -6.18 -0.67 -28.49
C LEU A 197 -6.53 -0.92 -27.03
N TRP A 198 -6.18 -2.10 -26.53
CA TRP A 198 -5.68 -2.39 -25.16
C TRP A 198 -5.42 -3.90 -25.11
N ARG A 199 -4.40 -4.32 -25.84
CA ARG A 199 -3.70 -5.58 -25.62
C ARG A 199 -2.27 -5.39 -26.07
N GLN A 200 -1.42 -4.98 -25.13
CA GLN A 200 -0.02 -5.34 -24.98
C GLN A 200 0.37 -5.01 -23.55
#